data_AF-A0A7S2Z5G5-F1
#
_entry.id   AF-A0A7S2Z5G5-F1
#
_cell.length_a   1.000
_cell.length_b   1.000
_cell.length_c   1.000
_cell.angle_alpha   90.00
_cell.angle_beta   90.00
_cell.angle_gamma   90.00
#
_symmetry.space_group_name_H-M   'P 1'
#
loop_
_entity.id
_entity.type
_entity.pdbx_description
1 polymer ?
#
loop_
_entity_poly.entity_id
_entity_poly.type
_entity_poly.pdbx_seq_one_letter_code
_entity_poly.pdbx_strand_id
1 'polypeptide(L)'
;NDLFCPKCGNMGTLERCQVVVDSNGQKTFLQLNRKRQTLRGTKYSIPFPQTGRNAKNPILREDSLKMPKRKLKQNMDAFAPEYNEETWHMGADTATKGNKGDLAKQLYLEQVKQSTRKNPNARRLTRTNRRR
;
A
#
# COMPACT_ATOMS: atom_id res chain seq x y z
N ASN A 1 3.89 -6.99 8.32
CA ASN A 1 3.73 -5.53 8.47
C ASN A 1 2.24 -5.24 8.49
N ASP A 2 1.67 -5.40 9.67
CA ASP A 2 0.23 -5.35 9.85
C ASP A 2 -0.20 -3.89 9.95
N LEU A 3 -1.25 -3.57 9.22
CA LEU A 3 -1.67 -2.20 8.99
C LEU A 3 -2.77 -1.75 9.96
N PHE A 4 -3.46 -2.74 10.53
CA PHE A 4 -4.45 -2.63 11.57
C PHE A 4 -3.87 -3.20 12.87
N CYS A 5 -4.24 -2.63 14.01
CA CYS A 5 -3.87 -3.20 15.30
C CYS A 5 -4.67 -4.48 15.55
N PRO A 6 -4.06 -5.64 15.85
CA PRO A 6 -4.78 -6.90 16.04
C PRO A 6 -5.69 -6.90 17.26
N LYS A 7 -5.45 -6.02 18.24
CA LYS A 7 -6.26 -5.92 19.46
C LYS A 7 -7.50 -5.05 19.27
N CYS A 8 -7.36 -3.92 18.57
CA CYS A 8 -8.44 -2.92 18.46
C CYS A 8 -8.99 -2.72 17.04
N GLY A 9 -8.40 -3.35 16.02
CA GLY A 9 -8.83 -3.26 14.63
C GLY A 9 -8.65 -1.88 13.99
N ASN A 10 -8.06 -0.90 14.70
CA ASN A 10 -7.89 0.45 14.19
C ASN A 10 -6.73 0.54 13.19
N MET A 11 -6.97 1.26 12.10
CA MET A 11 -6.00 1.53 11.06
C MET A 11 -5.10 2.71 11.43
N GLY A 12 -3.79 2.61 11.20
CA GLY A 12 -2.87 3.75 11.33
C GLY A 12 -2.57 4.18 12.77
N THR A 13 -2.92 3.36 13.76
CA THR A 13 -2.54 3.53 15.17
C THR A 13 -1.20 2.88 15.52
N LEU A 14 -0.69 2.01 14.65
CA LEU A 14 0.60 1.35 14.82
C LEU A 14 1.73 2.24 14.31
N GLU A 15 2.74 2.45 15.15
CA GLU A 15 3.98 3.10 14.77
C GLU A 15 5.11 2.09 14.61
N ARG A 16 6.03 2.38 13.69
CA ARG A 16 7.25 1.59 13.54
C ARG A 16 8.23 1.98 14.64
N CYS A 17 8.56 1.03 15.50
CA CYS A 17 9.54 1.18 16.56
C CYS A 17 10.71 0.22 16.33
N GLN A 18 11.92 0.65 16.67
CA GLN A 18 13.08 -0.22 16.70
C GLN A 18 13.18 -0.86 18.08
N VAL A 19 13.48 -2.16 18.12
CA VAL A 19 13.65 -2.91 19.36
C VAL A 19 15.07 -3.44 19.38
N VAL A 20 15.78 -3.18 20.47
CA VAL A 20 17.08 -3.78 20.77
C VAL A 20 16.86 -4.78 21.90
N VAL A 21 17.42 -5.98 21.76
CA VAL A 21 17.33 -7.03 22.77
C VAL A 21 18.74 -7.31 23.27
N ASP A 22 18.96 -7.13 24.57
CA ASP A 22 20.26 -7.38 25.20
C ASP A 22 20.48 -8.88 25.45
N SER A 23 21.72 -9.26 25.76
CA SER A 23 22.09 -10.65 26.09
C SER A 23 21.29 -11.24 27.27
N ASN A 24 20.83 -10.37 28.17
CA ASN A 24 19.98 -10.74 29.31
C ASN A 24 18.49 -10.88 28.94
N GLY A 25 18.14 -10.73 27.65
CA GLY A 25 16.77 -10.80 27.15
C GLY A 25 15.94 -9.54 27.39
N GLN A 26 16.54 -8.47 27.96
CA GLN A 26 15.85 -7.21 28.19
C GLN A 26 15.60 -6.50 26.86
N LYS A 27 14.36 -6.04 26.66
CA LYS A 27 13.92 -5.37 25.42
C LYS A 27 13.89 -3.87 25.65
N THR A 28 14.71 -3.15 24.89
CA THR A 28 14.76 -1.70 24.90
C THR A 28 14.10 -1.16 23.64
N PHE A 29 13.04 -0.37 23.81
CA PHE A 29 12.31 0.25 22.70
C PHE A 29 12.94 1.60 22.36
N LEU A 30 13.49 1.71 21.16
CA LEU A 30 14.00 2.97 20.63
C LEU A 30 12.86 3.67 19.88
N GLN A 31 12.37 4.77 20.45
CA GLN A 31 11.32 5.55 19.84
C GLN A 31 11.90 6.41 18.70
N LEU A 32 11.75 5.92 17.46
CA LEU A 32 12.36 6.52 16.27
C LEU A 32 11.66 7.83 15.82
N ASN A 33 10.42 8.09 16.27
CA ASN A 33 9.63 9.25 15.84
C ASN A 33 9.29 10.20 17.01
N ARG A 34 9.82 11.42 16.93
CA ARG A 34 9.35 12.60 17.69
C ARG A 34 8.07 13.21 17.08
N LYS A 35 7.36 12.48 16.22
CA LYS A 35 6.12 12.99 15.64
C LYS A 35 5.10 13.13 16.76
N ARG A 36 4.64 14.36 16.96
CA ARG A 36 3.54 14.61 17.89
C ARG A 36 2.31 13.84 17.39
N GLN A 37 1.69 13.08 18.28
CA GLN A 37 0.43 12.41 18.01
C GLN A 37 -0.64 13.49 17.74
N THR A 38 -1.01 13.70 16.48
CA THR A 38 -2.03 14.68 16.10
C THR A 38 -3.28 13.99 15.61
N LEU A 39 -4.44 14.37 16.15
CA LEU A 39 -5.75 13.90 15.71
C LEU A 39 -6.25 14.64 14.45
N ARG A 40 -5.42 15.43 13.78
CA ARG A 40 -5.83 16.22 12.61
C ARG A 40 -6.00 15.30 11.40
N GLY A 41 -7.15 15.41 10.74
CA GLY A 41 -7.45 14.65 9.52
C GLY A 41 -7.91 13.21 9.75
N THR A 42 -8.14 12.80 11.01
CA THR A 42 -8.72 11.48 11.33
C THR A 42 -10.24 11.46 11.17
N LYS A 43 -10.92 12.59 11.43
CA LYS A 43 -12.37 12.76 11.26
C LYS A 43 -12.67 13.48 9.94
N TYR A 44 -13.34 12.78 9.03
CA TYR A 44 -13.79 13.29 7.73
C TYR A 44 -15.06 12.56 7.27
N SER A 45 -15.82 13.15 6.35
CA SER A 45 -17.00 12.51 5.78
C SER A 45 -16.58 11.38 4.83
N ILE A 46 -17.16 10.20 5.06
CA ILE A 46 -16.91 8.99 4.26
C ILE A 46 -18.01 8.92 3.17
N PRO A 47 -17.68 8.55 1.93
CA PRO A 47 -18.69 8.37 0.89
C PRO A 47 -19.64 7.23 1.24
N PHE A 48 -20.86 7.28 0.69
CA PHE A 48 -21.83 6.20 0.84
C PHE A 48 -21.24 4.86 0.33
N PRO A 49 -21.56 3.75 1.01
CA PRO A 49 -21.09 2.44 0.59
C PRO A 49 -21.63 2.09 -0.79
N GLN A 50 -20.73 1.79 -1.73
CA GLN A 50 -21.09 1.38 -3.09
C GLN A 50 -20.92 -0.13 -3.26
N THR A 51 -21.83 -0.78 -3.97
CA THR A 51 -21.73 -2.19 -4.35
C THR A 51 -21.13 -2.36 -5.75
N GLY A 52 -20.68 -3.57 -6.10
CA GLY A 52 -20.20 -3.95 -7.43
C GLY A 52 -18.68 -4.05 -7.59
N ARG A 53 -18.23 -4.70 -8.67
CA ARG A 53 -16.82 -5.04 -8.95
C ARG A 53 -15.88 -3.83 -9.08
N ASN A 54 -16.44 -2.66 -9.40
CA ASN A 54 -15.72 -1.42 -9.63
C ASN A 54 -15.84 -0.41 -8.48
N ALA A 55 -16.54 -0.77 -7.39
CA ALA A 55 -16.70 0.10 -6.24
C ALA A 55 -15.34 0.42 -5.58
N LYS A 56 -15.11 1.71 -5.31
CA LYS A 56 -13.88 2.21 -4.66
C LYS A 56 -14.14 2.62 -3.22
N ASN A 57 -14.73 1.72 -2.44
CA ASN A 57 -14.96 1.97 -1.02
C ASN A 57 -13.63 2.10 -0.26
N PRO A 58 -13.54 3.01 0.73
CA PRO A 58 -12.42 3.09 1.65
C PRO A 58 -12.33 1.81 2.49
N ILE A 59 -11.11 1.49 2.94
CA ILE A 59 -10.84 0.31 3.75
C ILE A 59 -10.85 0.77 5.20
N LEU A 60 -11.84 0.32 5.97
CA LEU A 60 -12.01 0.72 7.38
C LEU A 60 -11.55 -0.37 8.36
N ARG A 61 -11.51 -1.63 7.91
CA ARG A 61 -11.19 -2.80 8.71
C ARG A 61 -10.37 -3.80 7.90
N GLU A 62 -9.69 -4.70 8.59
CA GLU A 62 -8.83 -5.75 8.03
C GLU A 62 -9.56 -6.81 7.19
N ASP A 63 -10.83 -7.09 7.48
CA ASP A 63 -11.67 -8.04 6.73
C ASP A 63 -12.23 -7.43 5.45
N SER A 64 -12.27 -6.09 5.36
CA SER A 64 -12.85 -5.34 4.25
C SER A 64 -11.95 -5.33 3.01
N LEU A 65 -10.87 -6.11 3.01
CA LEU A 65 -9.93 -6.20 1.91
C LEU A 65 -10.64 -6.73 0.65
N LYS A 66 -10.60 -5.91 -0.40
CA LYS A 66 -11.19 -6.24 -1.70
C LYS A 66 -10.61 -7.55 -2.20
N MET A 67 -11.50 -8.45 -2.62
CA MET A 67 -11.18 -9.66 -3.39
C MET A 67 -10.10 -9.34 -4.43
N PRO A 68 -8.99 -10.11 -4.47
CA PRO A 68 -7.91 -9.83 -5.40
C PRO A 68 -8.45 -9.92 -6.83
N LYS A 69 -8.28 -8.84 -7.60
CA LYS A 69 -8.44 -8.87 -9.05
C LYS A 69 -7.32 -9.75 -9.60
N ARG A 70 -7.52 -11.08 -9.59
CA ARG A 70 -6.52 -12.04 -10.08
C ARG A 70 -6.38 -11.90 -11.58
N LYS A 71 -5.21 -11.40 -12.02
CA LYS A 71 -4.58 -11.86 -13.26
C LYS A 71 -3.26 -12.48 -12.85
N LEU A 72 -3.20 -13.81 -12.93
CA LEU A 72 -1.99 -14.59 -12.67
C LEU A 72 -0.92 -14.19 -13.69
N LYS A 73 0.34 -14.05 -13.25
CA LYS A 73 1.49 -13.91 -14.15
C LYS A 73 2.72 -14.63 -13.63
N GLN A 74 3.46 -15.21 -14.56
CA GLN A 74 4.80 -15.76 -14.36
C GLN A 74 5.79 -14.58 -14.25
N ASN A 75 6.67 -14.65 -13.25
CA ASN A 75 7.80 -13.74 -13.14
C ASN A 75 8.92 -14.33 -14.01
N MET A 76 9.37 -13.62 -15.04
CA MET A 76 10.51 -14.07 -15.84
C MET A 76 11.78 -13.68 -15.09
N ASP A 77 12.54 -14.68 -14.68
CA ASP A 77 13.84 -14.48 -14.04
C ASP A 77 14.88 -14.21 -15.14
N ALA A 78 15.54 -13.05 -15.06
CA ALA A 78 16.60 -12.66 -16.00
C ALA A 78 17.85 -13.55 -15.87
N PHE A 79 17.95 -14.33 -14.79
CA PHE A 79 19.00 -15.32 -14.57
C PHE A 79 18.49 -16.76 -14.67
N ALA A 80 17.29 -16.97 -15.23
CA ALA A 80 16.82 -18.32 -15.51
C ALA A 80 17.78 -19.01 -16.50
N PRO A 81 18.09 -20.30 -16.31
CA PRO A 81 18.96 -21.06 -17.23
C PRO A 81 18.38 -21.17 -18.65
N GLU A 82 17.10 -20.85 -18.83
CA GLU A 82 16.38 -20.80 -20.11
C GLU A 82 16.67 -19.52 -20.92
N TYR A 83 17.33 -18.53 -20.31
CA TYR A 83 17.67 -17.23 -20.92
C TYR A 83 19.14 -17.21 -21.35
N ASN A 84 19.43 -17.86 -22.46
CA ASN A 84 20.77 -17.98 -23.05
C ASN A 84 20.88 -17.16 -24.35
N GLU A 85 22.06 -17.10 -24.96
CA GLU A 85 22.32 -16.31 -26.18
C GLU A 85 21.41 -16.72 -27.36
N GLU A 86 20.97 -17.99 -27.39
CA GLU A 86 20.09 -18.54 -28.42
C GLU A 86 18.61 -18.19 -28.22
N THR A 87 18.15 -17.99 -26.98
CA THR A 87 16.75 -17.67 -26.64
C THR A 87 16.49 -16.18 -26.41
N TRP A 88 17.50 -15.31 -26.58
CA TRP A 88 17.38 -13.85 -26.42
C TRP A 88 16.24 -13.24 -27.25
N HIS A 89 15.96 -13.78 -28.44
CA HIS A 89 14.88 -13.33 -29.32
C HIS A 89 13.47 -13.73 -28.85
N MET A 90 13.33 -14.74 -27.97
CA MET A 90 12.04 -15.21 -27.45
C MET A 90 11.54 -14.35 -26.26
N GLY A 91 12.43 -13.64 -25.58
CA GLY A 91 12.11 -12.77 -24.45
C GLY A 91 11.42 -11.45 -24.84
N ALA A 92 11.59 -10.98 -26.08
CA ALA A 92 11.09 -9.69 -26.55
C ALA A 92 9.57 -9.66 -26.78
N ASP A 93 8.98 -10.75 -27.27
CA ASP A 93 7.54 -10.82 -27.61
C ASP A 93 6.63 -10.90 -26.37
N THR A 94 7.19 -11.23 -25.21
CA THR A 94 6.45 -11.23 -23.93
C THR A 94 6.52 -9.88 -23.20
N ALA A 95 7.41 -8.97 -23.60
CA ALA A 95 7.59 -7.66 -22.97
C ALA A 95 6.40 -6.70 -23.22
N THR A 96 5.65 -6.87 -24.32
CA THR A 96 4.57 -5.94 -24.71
C THR A 96 3.27 -6.15 -23.94
N LYS A 97 3.13 -7.22 -23.15
CA LYS A 97 1.91 -7.49 -22.37
C LYS A 97 2.15 -7.34 -20.87
N GLY A 98 2.67 -6.17 -20.49
CA GLY A 98 2.48 -5.44 -19.23
C GLY A 98 2.12 -6.24 -17.97
N ASN A 99 3.13 -6.54 -17.17
CA ASN A 99 3.12 -7.25 -15.89
C ASN A 99 2.28 -6.55 -14.80
N LYS A 100 1.36 -7.29 -14.14
CA LYS A 100 0.39 -6.76 -13.15
C LYS A 100 0.07 -7.80 -12.05
N GLY A 101 1.03 -8.64 -11.65
CA GLY A 101 0.83 -9.71 -10.66
C GLY A 101 0.70 -9.19 -9.22
N ASP A 102 1.42 -8.12 -8.87
CA ASP A 102 1.32 -7.47 -7.56
C ASP A 102 0.24 -6.40 -7.48
N LEU A 103 -0.53 -6.20 -8.55
CA LEU A 103 -1.40 -5.04 -8.67
C LEU A 103 -2.47 -5.02 -7.58
N ALA A 104 -3.00 -6.16 -7.12
CA ALA A 104 -3.99 -6.18 -6.05
C ALA A 104 -3.39 -5.74 -4.70
N LYS A 105 -2.19 -6.25 -4.36
CA LYS A 105 -1.46 -5.90 -3.13
C LYS A 105 -0.90 -4.47 -3.19
N GLN A 106 -0.41 -4.05 -4.35
CA GLN A 106 0.02 -2.69 -4.63
C GLN A 106 -1.14 -1.71 -4.62
N LEU A 107 -2.26 -1.98 -5.30
CA LEU A 107 -3.46 -1.14 -5.27
C LEU A 107 -4.03 -1.06 -3.85
N TYR A 108 -3.99 -2.15 -3.09
CA TYR A 108 -4.33 -2.15 -1.67
C TYR A 108 -3.39 -1.22 -0.88
N LEU A 109 -2.08 -1.41 -1.01
CA LEU A 109 -1.06 -0.56 -0.38
C LEU A 109 -1.15 0.91 -0.83
N GLU A 110 -1.48 1.17 -2.08
CA GLU A 110 -1.67 2.50 -2.65
C GLU A 110 -2.94 3.15 -2.13
N GLN A 111 -4.06 2.43 -2.10
CA GLN A 111 -5.32 2.93 -1.56
C GLN A 111 -5.17 3.27 -0.07
N VAL A 112 -4.47 2.40 0.67
CA VAL A 112 -4.08 2.62 2.06
C VAL A 112 -3.16 3.84 2.21
N LYS A 113 -2.09 3.94 1.40
CA LYS A 113 -1.16 5.08 1.41
C LYS A 113 -1.84 6.39 1.02
N GLN A 114 -2.84 6.35 0.14
CA GLN A 114 -3.64 7.51 -0.25
C GLN A 114 -4.52 7.99 0.90
N SER A 115 -5.05 7.07 1.71
CA SER A 115 -5.80 7.41 2.92
C SER A 115 -4.94 8.06 4.01
N THR A 116 -3.64 7.74 4.09
CA THR A 116 -2.77 8.18 5.20
C THR A 116 -1.80 9.31 4.86
N ARG A 117 -1.59 9.64 3.58
CA ARG A 117 -0.56 10.62 3.19
C ARG A 117 -0.95 12.08 3.34
N LYS A 118 -2.24 12.42 3.22
CA LYS A 118 -2.70 13.81 3.25
C LYS A 118 -3.97 13.93 4.06
N ASN A 119 -4.03 14.95 4.91
CA ASN A 119 -5.26 15.31 5.62
C ASN A 119 -6.37 15.58 4.59
N PRO A 120 -7.47 14.80 4.56
CA PRO A 120 -8.57 14.99 3.62
C PRO A 120 -9.28 16.33 3.77
N ASN A 121 -9.23 16.92 4.98
CA ASN A 121 -9.83 18.23 5.28
C ASN A 121 -8.90 19.40 4.88
N ALA A 122 -7.67 19.13 4.41
CA ALA A 122 -6.76 20.20 4.00
C ALA A 122 -7.12 20.74 2.60
N ARG A 123 -7.14 22.06 2.45
CA ARG A 123 -7.30 22.72 1.15
C ARG A 123 -6.18 22.31 0.20
N ARG A 124 -6.53 21.79 -0.97
CA ARG A 124 -5.57 21.45 -2.02
C ARG A 124 -5.46 22.61 -3.00
N LEU A 125 -4.24 23.10 -3.22
CA LEU A 125 -3.95 24.06 -4.28
C LEU A 125 -4.11 23.34 -5.63
N THR A 126 -5.15 23.70 -6.37
CA THR A 126 -5.31 23.28 -7.77
C THR A 126 -4.67 24.35 -8.64
N ARG A 127 -3.64 23.98 -9.42
CA ARG A 127 -3.18 24.84 -10.52
C ARG A 127 -4.29 24.85 -11.55
N THR A 128 -5.10 25.90 -11.55
CA THR A 128 -5.98 26.17 -12.68
C THR A 128 -5.09 26.76 -13.79
N ASN A 129 -5.11 26.16 -14.98
CA ASN A 129 -4.51 26.75 -16.18
C ASN A 129 -5.35 27.96 -16.68
N ARG A 130 -5.84 28.79 -15.76
CA ARG A 130 -6.33 30.13 -16.13
C ARG A 130 -5.11 31.02 -16.17
N ARG A 131 -4.51 31.14 -17.36
CA ARG A 131 -3.76 32.34 -17.71
C ARG A 131 -4.77 33.49 -17.57
N ARG A 132 -4.57 34.32 -16.55
CA ARG A 132 -5.23 35.61 -16.45
C ARG A 132 -4.24 36.65 -16.93
#